data_AF-A0A3N5ZV35-F1
#
_entry.id   AF-A0A3N5ZV35-F1
#
_cell.length_a   1.000
_cell.length_b   1.000
_cell.length_c   1.000
_cell.angle_alpha   90.00
_cell.angle_beta   90.00
_cell.angle_gamma   90.00
#
_symmetry.space_group_name_H-M   'P 1'
#
loop_
_entity.id
_entity.type
_entity.pdbx_description
1 polymer ?
#
loop_
_entity_poly.entity_id
_entity_poly.type
_entity_poly.pdbx_seq_one_letter_code
_entity_poly.pdbx_strand_id
1 'polypeptide(L)'
;MKLYWQAYKYILKKDIMLLIIACFMLFFTFGLWLGIPVWVISTYVEKYTNNIILVIIIVPISVGIFFSLYFMPINIKVARRIAHIKKSSTWKILLKIESVFVLMIVIIFILIVFIILLLNQLL
;
A
#
# COMPACT_ATOMS: atom_id res chain seq x y z
N MET A 1 -11.53 -4.21 15.96
CA MET A 1 -11.36 -4.75 14.60
C MET A 1 -12.68 -5.01 13.86
N LYS A 2 -13.69 -5.66 14.48
CA LYS A 2 -14.98 -5.97 13.85
C LYS A 2 -15.64 -4.81 13.09
N LEU A 3 -15.63 -3.61 13.68
CA LEU A 3 -16.19 -2.41 13.08
C LEU A 3 -15.46 -1.97 11.79
N TYR A 4 -14.12 -2.06 11.76
CA TYR A 4 -13.33 -1.70 10.58
C TYR A 4 -13.61 -2.67 9.43
N TRP A 5 -13.63 -3.98 9.74
CA TRP A 5 -13.98 -5.02 8.78
C TRP A 5 -15.39 -4.83 8.20
N GLN A 6 -16.38 -4.56 9.05
CA GLN A 6 -17.74 -4.28 8.61
C GLN A 6 -17.84 -3.02 7.75
N ALA A 7 -17.05 -1.98 8.06
CA ALA A 7 -16.99 -0.77 7.27
C ALA A 7 -16.40 -1.06 5.87
N TYR A 8 -15.27 -1.77 5.79
CA TYR A 8 -14.68 -2.19 4.52
C TYR A 8 -15.64 -3.06 3.70
N LYS A 9 -16.20 -4.11 4.29
CA LYS A 9 -17.12 -5.03 3.60
C LYS A 9 -18.32 -4.29 3.00
N TYR A 10 -18.85 -3.30 3.71
CA TYR A 10 -19.95 -2.48 3.20
C TYR A 10 -19.52 -1.57 2.05
N ILE A 11 -18.38 -0.86 2.17
CA ILE A 11 -17.91 0.02 1.10
C ILE A 11 -17.57 -0.77 -0.15
N LEU A 12 -16.87 -1.90 0.00
CA LEU A 12 -16.53 -2.79 -1.12
C LEU A 12 -17.78 -3.37 -1.81
N LYS A 13 -18.84 -3.69 -1.05
CA LYS A 13 -20.12 -4.15 -1.64
C LYS A 13 -20.94 -3.02 -2.26
N LYS A 14 -20.91 -1.83 -1.68
CA LYS A 14 -21.66 -0.67 -2.17
C LYS A 14 -21.01 -0.12 -3.44
N ASP A 15 -19.69 -0.08 -3.47
CA ASP A 15 -18.88 0.51 -4.53
C ASP A 15 -18.06 -0.57 -5.27
N ILE A 16 -18.68 -1.70 -5.63
CA ILE A 16 -18.01 -2.79 -6.37
C ILE A 16 -17.37 -2.25 -7.66
N MET A 17 -18.05 -1.32 -8.34
CA MET A 17 -17.52 -0.68 -9.54
C MET A 17 -16.19 0.04 -9.28
N LEU A 18 -16.03 0.70 -8.13
CA LEU A 18 -14.78 1.38 -7.76
C LEU A 18 -13.66 0.36 -7.58
N LEU A 19 -13.96 -0.79 -6.95
CA LEU A 19 -12.99 -1.87 -6.80
C LEU A 19 -12.56 -2.44 -8.16
N ILE A 20 -13.52 -2.69 -9.06
CA ILE A 20 -13.23 -3.23 -10.40
C ILE A 20 -12.35 -2.25 -11.18
N ILE A 21 -12.71 -0.96 -11.20
CA ILE A 21 -11.91 0.08 -11.88
C ILE A 21 -10.52 0.16 -11.25
N ALA A 22 -10.42 0.13 -9.92
CA ALA A 22 -9.13 0.11 -9.23
C ALA A 22 -8.32 -1.13 -9.60
N CYS A 23 -8.89 -2.32 -9.67
CA CYS A 23 -8.14 -3.51 -10.09
C CYS A 23 -7.68 -3.42 -11.56
N PHE A 24 -8.56 -2.97 -12.45
CA PHE A 24 -8.24 -2.83 -13.88
C PHE A 24 -7.17 -1.76 -14.11
N MET A 25 -7.32 -0.57 -13.53
CA MET A 25 -6.32 0.49 -13.64
C MET A 25 -4.99 0.11 -12.97
N LEU A 26 -5.00 -0.73 -11.93
CA LEU A 26 -3.77 -1.14 -11.26
C LEU A 26 -2.89 -1.93 -12.22
N PHE A 27 -3.48 -2.77 -13.07
CA PHE A 27 -2.75 -3.51 -14.08
C PHE A 27 -2.00 -2.56 -15.05
N PHE A 28 -2.68 -1.53 -15.57
CA PHE A 28 -2.06 -0.57 -16.50
C PHE A 28 -1.10 0.41 -15.83
N THR A 29 -1.32 0.72 -14.55
CA THR A 29 -0.51 1.71 -13.81
C THR A 29 0.49 1.06 -12.86
N PHE A 30 0.64 -0.26 -12.89
CA PHE A 30 1.49 -1.01 -11.97
C PHE A 30 2.93 -0.50 -11.95
N GLY A 31 3.48 -0.21 -13.13
CA GLY A 31 4.82 0.37 -13.27
C GLY A 31 4.95 1.75 -12.61
N LEU A 32 3.89 2.54 -12.54
CA LEU A 32 3.90 3.83 -11.86
C LEU A 32 3.90 3.67 -10.33
N TRP A 33 3.11 2.72 -9.81
CA TRP A 33 2.93 2.57 -8.36
C TRP A 33 3.98 1.69 -7.68
N LEU A 34 4.58 0.74 -8.41
CA LEU A 34 5.66 -0.11 -7.90
C LEU A 34 6.99 0.15 -8.61
N GLY A 35 6.98 0.25 -9.94
CA GLY A 35 8.20 0.42 -10.72
C GLY A 35 8.94 1.71 -10.38
N ILE A 36 8.25 2.85 -10.37
CA ILE A 36 8.86 4.15 -10.05
C ILE A 36 9.46 4.15 -8.64
N PRO A 37 8.74 3.78 -7.56
CA PRO A 37 9.33 3.74 -6.23
C PRO A 37 10.51 2.78 -6.13
N VAL A 38 10.46 1.60 -6.77
CA VAL A 38 11.60 0.67 -6.75
C VAL A 38 12.80 1.29 -7.45
N TRP A 39 12.65 1.76 -8.68
CA TRP A 39 13.77 2.21 -9.51
C TRP A 39 14.32 3.57 -9.08
N VAL A 40 13.45 4.57 -8.92
CA VAL A 40 13.87 5.94 -8.59
C VAL A 40 14.42 5.97 -7.18
N ILE A 41 13.79 5.31 -6.22
CA ILE A 41 14.21 5.45 -4.83
C ILE A 41 15.41 4.56 -4.53
N SER A 42 15.53 3.37 -5.14
CA SER A 42 16.76 2.58 -4.98
C SER A 42 17.96 3.35 -5.52
N THR A 43 17.89 3.88 -6.74
CA THR A 43 19.01 4.61 -7.37
C THR A 43 19.38 5.87 -6.60
N TYR A 44 18.40 6.61 -6.09
CA TYR A 44 18.68 7.76 -5.24
C TYR A 44 19.30 7.36 -3.90
N VAL A 45 18.78 6.34 -3.21
CA VAL A 45 19.31 5.91 -1.92
C VAL A 45 20.73 5.37 -2.08
N GLU A 46 20.99 4.52 -3.06
CA GLU A 46 22.31 3.96 -3.36
C GLU A 46 23.36 5.04 -3.68
N LYS A 47 22.94 6.18 -4.25
CA LYS A 47 23.84 7.32 -4.49
C LYS A 47 24.31 8.00 -3.19
N TYR A 48 23.49 8.00 -2.14
CA TYR A 48 23.79 8.68 -0.88
C TYR A 48 24.27 7.73 0.23
N THR A 49 24.01 6.43 0.10
CA THR A 49 24.45 5.43 1.07
C THR A 49 24.79 4.09 0.44
N ASN A 50 25.95 3.55 0.80
CA ASN A 50 26.32 2.17 0.49
C ASN A 50 25.80 1.17 1.53
N ASN A 51 25.06 1.63 2.54
CA ASN A 51 24.52 0.74 3.56
C ASN A 51 23.29 0.00 3.02
N ILE A 52 23.50 -1.27 2.68
CA ILE A 52 22.45 -2.14 2.13
C ILE A 52 21.23 -2.28 3.05
N ILE A 53 21.42 -2.18 4.37
CA ILE A 53 20.31 -2.22 5.34
C ILE A 53 19.37 -1.04 5.13
N LEU A 54 19.91 0.16 4.86
CA LEU A 54 19.10 1.34 4.59
C LEU A 54 18.31 1.20 3.28
N VAL A 55 18.92 0.65 2.24
CA VAL A 55 18.24 0.38 0.96
C VAL A 55 17.07 -0.60 1.16
N ILE A 56 17.31 -1.70 1.88
CA ILE A 56 16.32 -2.75 2.18
C ILE A 56 15.15 -2.21 3.03
N ILE A 57 15.34 -1.17 3.82
CA ILE A 57 14.26 -0.58 4.63
C ILE A 57 13.51 0.50 3.84
N ILE A 58 14.24 1.42 3.20
CA ILE A 58 13.65 2.62 2.60
C ILE A 58 12.84 2.27 1.35
N VAL A 59 13.35 1.38 0.48
CA VAL A 59 12.69 1.05 -0.78
C VAL A 59 11.33 0.37 -0.55
N PRO A 60 11.21 -0.69 0.29
CA PRO A 60 9.92 -1.27 0.60
C PRO A 60 8.94 -0.31 1.27
N ILE A 61 9.41 0.54 2.21
CA ILE A 61 8.55 1.54 2.85
C ILE A 61 7.98 2.49 1.81
N SER A 62 8.80 2.97 0.88
CA SER A 62 8.31 3.86 -0.16
C SER A 62 7.32 3.18 -1.11
N VAL A 63 7.63 1.95 -1.53
CA VAL A 63 6.67 1.12 -2.27
C VAL A 63 5.34 1.02 -1.50
N GLY A 64 5.38 0.77 -0.19
CA GLY A 64 4.22 0.72 0.66
C GLY A 64 3.40 2.01 0.65
N ILE A 65 4.07 3.17 0.73
CA ILE A 65 3.43 4.49 0.70
C ILE A 65 2.79 4.77 -0.65
N PHE A 66 3.54 4.64 -1.75
CA PHE A 66 3.02 4.93 -3.08
C PHE A 66 1.87 3.99 -3.44
N PHE A 67 2.03 2.70 -3.18
CA PHE A 67 0.99 1.73 -3.48
C PHE A 67 -0.24 1.85 -2.56
N SER A 68 -0.10 2.31 -1.31
CA SER A 68 -1.27 2.57 -0.45
C SER A 68 -2.08 3.76 -0.97
N LEU A 69 -1.41 4.79 -1.48
CA LEU A 69 -2.08 5.97 -2.07
C LEU A 69 -2.98 5.59 -3.25
N TYR A 70 -2.66 4.52 -3.99
CA TYR A 70 -3.54 4.01 -5.04
C TYR A 70 -4.94 3.66 -4.52
N PHE A 71 -5.02 3.06 -3.33
CA PHE A 71 -6.28 2.65 -2.70
C PHE A 71 -6.91 3.74 -1.82
N MET A 72 -6.32 4.94 -1.80
CA MET A 72 -6.79 6.08 -1.01
C MET A 72 -8.28 6.43 -1.22
N PRO A 73 -8.85 6.39 -2.45
CA PRO A 73 -10.28 6.67 -2.63
C PRO A 73 -11.19 5.73 -1.82
N ILE A 74 -10.84 4.44 -1.71
CA ILE A 74 -11.57 3.46 -0.91
C ILE A 74 -11.36 3.73 0.58
N ASN A 75 -10.10 3.94 0.98
CA ASN A 75 -9.73 4.17 2.37
C ASN A 75 -10.37 5.45 2.95
N ILE A 76 -10.51 6.51 2.14
CA ILE A 76 -11.26 7.73 2.52
C ILE A 76 -12.73 7.41 2.80
N LYS A 77 -13.41 6.64 1.93
CA LYS A 77 -14.82 6.29 2.13
C LYS A 77 -15.01 5.45 3.40
N VAL A 78 -14.11 4.51 3.65
CA VAL A 78 -14.12 3.72 4.90
C VAL A 78 -13.86 4.61 6.11
N ALA A 79 -12.86 5.49 6.04
CA ALA A 79 -12.50 6.40 7.13
C ALA A 79 -13.67 7.32 7.49
N ARG A 80 -14.35 7.92 6.49
CA ARG A 80 -15.54 8.78 6.71
C ARG A 80 -16.65 8.03 7.44
N ARG A 81 -16.92 6.77 7.06
CA ARG A 81 -17.95 5.96 7.70
C ARG A 81 -17.62 5.66 9.15
N ILE A 82 -16.38 5.25 9.42
CA ILE A 82 -15.93 4.96 10.78
C ILE A 82 -15.91 6.24 11.63
N ALA A 83 -15.51 7.37 11.04
CA ALA A 83 -15.48 8.68 11.68
C ALA A 83 -16.88 9.12 12.12
N HIS A 84 -17.88 8.91 11.26
CA HIS A 84 -19.27 9.17 11.61
C HIS A 84 -19.75 8.28 12.77
N ILE A 85 -19.44 6.98 12.77
CA ILE A 85 -19.85 6.06 13.84
C ILE A 85 -19.15 6.38 15.16
N LYS A 86 -17.87 6.76 15.11
CA LYS A 86 -17.04 7.06 16.29
C LYS A 86 -17.09 8.51 16.74
N LYS A 87 -17.84 9.37 16.05
CA LYS A 87 -17.86 10.84 16.25
C LYS A 87 -16.43 11.42 16.35
N SER A 88 -15.54 10.98 15.47
CA SER A 88 -14.13 11.38 15.47
C SER A 88 -13.72 11.97 14.12
N SER A 89 -12.55 12.61 14.04
CA SER A 89 -12.08 13.19 12.79
C SER A 89 -11.76 12.11 11.73
N THR A 90 -12.17 12.37 10.48
CA THR A 90 -11.90 11.49 9.33
C THR A 90 -10.41 11.33 9.09
N TRP A 91 -9.63 12.42 9.18
CA TRP A 91 -8.18 12.39 8.99
C TRP A 91 -7.46 11.48 9.97
N LYS A 92 -7.83 11.50 11.26
CA LYS A 92 -7.22 10.62 12.27
C LYS A 92 -7.48 9.15 11.99
N ILE A 93 -8.68 8.81 11.49
CA ILE A 93 -8.98 7.43 11.11
C ILE A 93 -8.29 7.05 9.81
N LEU A 94 -8.24 7.96 8.83
CA LEU A 94 -7.56 7.73 7.56
C LEU A 94 -6.08 7.42 7.79
N LEU A 95 -5.37 8.22 8.57
CA LEU A 95 -3.96 7.97 8.91
C LEU A 95 -3.77 6.61 9.58
N LYS A 96 -4.69 6.20 10.45
CA LYS A 96 -4.65 4.89 11.10
C LYS A 96 -4.88 3.73 10.12
N ILE A 97 -5.81 3.91 9.18
CA ILE A 97 -6.06 2.93 8.12
C ILE A 97 -4.84 2.83 7.21
N GLU A 98 -4.31 3.97 6.75
CA GLU A 98 -3.17 4.00 5.84
C GLU A 98 -1.89 3.48 6.48
N SER A 99 -1.62 3.77 7.76
CA SER A 99 -0.44 3.19 8.43
C SER A 99 -0.47 1.66 8.41
N VAL A 100 -1.66 1.06 8.55
CA VAL A 100 -1.82 -0.41 8.51
C VAL A 100 -1.68 -0.90 7.07
N PHE A 101 -2.22 -0.17 6.10
CA PHE A 101 -2.16 -0.52 4.69
C PHE A 101 -0.72 -0.49 4.14
N VAL A 102 0.03 0.55 4.46
CA VAL A 102 1.46 0.68 4.14
C VAL A 102 2.23 -0.52 4.69
N LEU A 103 2.09 -0.81 5.99
CA LEU A 103 2.80 -1.95 6.62
C LEU A 103 2.46 -3.29 5.95
N MET A 104 1.19 -3.51 5.63
CA MET A 104 0.75 -4.71 4.92
C MET A 104 1.44 -4.83 3.55
N ILE A 105 1.50 -3.75 2.78
CA ILE A 105 2.15 -3.74 1.47
C ILE A 105 3.67 -3.95 1.60
N VAL A 106 4.32 -3.32 2.59
CA VAL A 106 5.75 -3.53 2.86
C VAL A 106 6.05 -5.02 3.07
N ILE A 107 5.27 -5.68 3.92
CA ILE A 107 5.44 -7.11 4.21
C ILE A 107 5.25 -7.95 2.94
N ILE A 108 4.19 -7.69 2.17
CA ILE A 108 3.93 -8.40 0.90
C ILE A 108 5.08 -8.20 -0.08
N PHE A 109 5.57 -6.96 -0.22
CA PHE A 109 6.68 -6.64 -1.11
C PHE A 109 7.97 -7.38 -0.71
N ILE A 110 8.33 -7.37 0.58
CA ILE A 110 9.50 -8.10 1.08
C ILE A 110 9.36 -9.60 0.81
N LEU A 111 8.18 -10.18 1.04
CA LEU A 111 7.93 -11.60 0.74
C LEU A 111 8.10 -11.92 -0.75
N ILE A 112 7.57 -11.08 -1.63
CA ILE A 112 7.73 -11.25 -3.08
C ILE A 112 9.20 -11.20 -3.48
N VAL A 113 9.95 -10.22 -2.99
CA VAL A 113 11.40 -10.09 -3.26
C VAL A 113 12.14 -11.33 -2.75
N PHE A 114 11.84 -11.79 -1.53
CA PHE A 114 12.47 -12.97 -0.96
C PHE A 114 12.20 -14.24 -1.79
N ILE A 115 10.96 -14.42 -2.25
CA ILE A 115 10.58 -15.55 -3.13
C ILE A 115 11.34 -15.48 -4.46
N ILE A 116 11.44 -14.30 -5.08
CA ILE A 116 12.17 -14.12 -6.34
C ILE A 116 13.65 -14.46 -6.17
N LEU A 117 14.27 -14.01 -5.07
CA LEU A 117 15.67 -14.33 -4.76
C LEU A 117 15.88 -15.82 -4.55
N LEU A 118 14.98 -16.49 -3.84
CA LEU A 118 15.03 -17.94 -3.64
C LEU A 118 14.93 -18.70 -4.97
N LEU A 119 13.99 -18.31 -5.84
CA LEU A 119 13.81 -18.94 -7.15
C LEU A 119 15.04 -18.76 -8.05
N ASN A 120 15.68 -17.59 -8.00
CA ASN A 120 16.86 -17.30 -8.81
C ASN A 120 18.13 -18.05 -8.33
N GLN A 121 18.16 -18.55 -7.10
CA GLN A 121 19.24 -19.42 -6.60
C GLN A 121 19.02 -20.90 -6.95
N LEU A 122 17.79 -21.28 -7.30
CA LEU A 122 17.41 -22.66 -7.64
C LEU A 122 17.51 -22.98 -9.14
N LEU A 123 17.55 -21.94 -9.99
CA LEU A 123 17.72 -22.01 -11.44
C LEU A 123 19.20 -21.85 -11.83
#